data_AF-A0A6A5HLL1-F1
#
_entry.id   AF-A0A6A5HLL1-F1
#
_cell.length_a   1.000
_cell.length_b   1.000
_cell.length_c   1.000
_cell.angle_alpha   90.00
_cell.angle_beta   90.00
_cell.angle_gamma   90.00
#
_symmetry.space_group_name_H-M   'P 1'
#
loop_
_entity.id
_entity.type
_entity.pdbx_description
1 polymer ?
#
loop_
_entity_poly.entity_id
_entity_poly.type
_entity_poly.pdbx_seq_one_letter_code
_entity_poly.pdbx_strand_id
1 'polypeptide(L)'
;MEKMDIEEAQKAGDEGKGGDDANSLDGSLWAHVTELESTNVSLKEKMKRIRGFEKFVEKSEEVVQNLQKALGDTTLAARKQDLMLAPVEKYCAELRERYGEVRCDGWQEKVLKLMREKAVETVEQLRDECEKAGDENEEEKEELEKENEKLKENNKYFQRLLEEKNVEMADEMARSEAEREQLQKKLEEAEKKIEKLKNAMTKEKRVSEGLKSSITHLEGKVATAREDKEFAEGRWDDFQRWMEQAR
;
A
#
# COMPACT_ATOMS: atom_id res chain seq x y z
N MET A 1 7.08 -52.39 101.48
CA MET A 1 6.79 -53.44 100.49
C MET A 1 7.22 -52.89 99.15
N GLU A 2 8.46 -53.17 98.75
CA GLU A 2 8.81 -54.27 97.80
C GLU A 2 8.22 -54.01 96.41
N LYS A 3 8.93 -54.05 95.28
CA LYS A 3 10.31 -54.35 94.87
C LYS A 3 10.47 -53.75 93.46
N MET A 4 11.72 -53.55 93.02
CA MET A 4 12.09 -53.32 91.61
C MET A 4 11.62 -54.48 90.72
N ASP A 5 11.52 -54.26 89.40
CA ASP A 5 12.25 -55.07 88.39
C ASP A 5 12.14 -54.44 86.97
N ILE A 6 13.29 -54.46 86.30
CA ILE A 6 13.55 -54.19 84.87
C ILE A 6 13.82 -55.57 84.22
N GLU A 7 13.68 -55.66 82.88
CA GLU A 7 13.88 -56.84 81.98
C GLU A 7 12.65 -57.77 81.88
N GLU A 8 12.20 -58.25 80.71
CA GLU A 8 12.96 -58.77 79.57
C GLU A 8 12.09 -58.83 78.27
N ALA A 9 12.67 -58.35 77.17
CA ALA A 9 12.72 -58.91 75.80
C ALA A 9 11.50 -59.57 75.07
N GLN A 10 11.10 -58.90 73.97
CA GLN A 10 11.02 -59.37 72.56
C GLN A 10 10.15 -60.60 72.16
N LYS A 11 9.08 -60.34 71.37
CA LYS A 11 8.96 -60.82 69.97
C LYS A 11 7.79 -60.18 69.17
N ALA A 12 8.20 -59.46 68.12
CA ALA A 12 7.70 -59.36 66.74
C ALA A 12 6.19 -59.31 66.37
N GLY A 13 5.85 -58.32 65.53
CA GLY A 13 4.62 -58.15 64.75
C GLY A 13 4.24 -56.66 64.66
N ASP A 14 5.04 -55.82 64.01
CA ASP A 14 4.84 -55.36 62.63
C ASP A 14 3.36 -55.22 62.21
N GLU A 15 2.83 -53.99 62.29
CA GLU A 15 2.10 -53.30 61.21
C GLU A 15 1.72 -51.90 61.71
N GLY A 16 2.62 -50.95 61.44
CA GLY A 16 2.35 -49.52 61.58
C GLY A 16 1.53 -49.05 60.39
N LYS A 17 0.31 -48.54 60.63
CA LYS A 17 -0.47 -47.82 59.63
C LYS A 17 -0.21 -46.32 59.80
N GLY A 18 0.99 -45.90 59.41
CA GLY A 18 1.35 -44.50 59.18
C GLY A 18 0.87 -44.12 57.78
N GLY A 19 0.14 -43.01 57.66
CA GLY A 19 -0.50 -42.57 56.44
C GLY A 19 0.48 -42.24 55.32
N ASP A 20 0.40 -42.99 54.23
CA ASP A 20 1.02 -42.67 52.95
C ASP A 20 0.11 -41.69 52.17
N ASP A 21 0.18 -40.40 52.52
CA ASP A 21 -0.38 -39.31 51.69
C ASP A 21 0.74 -38.39 51.16
N ALA A 22 1.94 -38.95 50.93
CA ALA A 22 3.11 -38.17 50.57
C ALA A 22 3.51 -38.24 49.09
N ASN A 23 2.68 -38.78 48.18
CA ASN A 23 3.11 -38.86 46.77
C ASN A 23 2.02 -38.84 45.68
N SER A 24 0.95 -38.07 45.87
CA SER A 24 0.09 -37.68 44.73
C SER A 24 0.58 -36.33 44.17
N LEU A 25 1.63 -36.38 43.36
CA LEU A 25 2.05 -35.30 42.44
C LEU A 25 1.14 -35.28 41.19
N ASP A 26 -0.15 -35.55 41.37
CA ASP A 26 -1.15 -35.36 40.32
C ASP A 26 -1.67 -33.92 40.39
N GLY A 27 -2.16 -33.37 39.29
CA GLY A 27 -2.61 -31.98 39.14
C GLY A 27 -3.69 -31.50 40.12
N SER A 28 -4.08 -32.34 41.09
CA SER A 28 -4.93 -32.06 42.24
C SER A 28 -4.47 -30.85 43.06
N LEU A 29 -3.16 -30.65 43.29
CA LEU A 29 -2.70 -29.51 44.10
C LEU A 29 -2.88 -28.17 43.36
N TRP A 30 -2.66 -28.17 42.05
CA TRP A 30 -2.96 -27.03 41.19
C TRP A 30 -4.47 -26.80 41.05
N ALA A 31 -5.25 -27.86 40.90
CA ALA A 31 -6.71 -27.81 40.87
C ALA A 31 -7.28 -27.21 42.16
N HIS A 32 -6.78 -27.65 43.33
CA HIS A 32 -7.19 -27.12 44.63
C HIS A 32 -6.79 -25.65 44.81
N VAL A 33 -5.62 -25.24 44.32
CA VAL A 33 -5.19 -23.83 44.32
C VAL A 33 -6.09 -22.99 43.40
N THR A 34 -6.45 -23.48 42.21
CA THR A 34 -7.38 -22.78 41.32
C THR A 34 -8.81 -22.74 41.86
N GLU A 35 -9.28 -23.76 42.58
CA GLU A 35 -10.57 -23.75 43.28
C GLU A 35 -10.58 -22.78 44.47
N LEU A 36 -9.47 -22.69 45.22
CA LEU A 36 -9.27 -21.66 46.25
C LEU A 36 -9.13 -20.25 45.68
N GLU A 37 -8.55 -20.07 44.49
CA GLU A 37 -8.54 -18.77 43.78
C GLU A 37 -9.89 -18.42 43.17
N SER A 38 -10.72 -19.43 42.89
CA SER A 38 -12.13 -19.26 42.54
C SER A 38 -12.95 -18.76 43.73
N THR A 39 -12.46 -18.94 44.96
CA THR A 39 -12.98 -18.26 46.15
C THR A 39 -12.33 -16.89 46.36
N ASN A 40 -13.11 -15.82 46.12
CA ASN A 40 -12.94 -14.47 46.69
C ASN A 40 -11.68 -13.63 46.38
N VAL A 41 -11.10 -13.72 45.17
CA VAL A 41 -10.07 -12.76 44.73
C VAL A 41 -10.66 -11.74 43.76
N SER A 42 -10.69 -10.45 44.15
CA SER A 42 -11.20 -9.36 43.30
C SER A 42 -10.44 -9.27 41.96
N LEU A 43 -11.08 -8.76 40.89
CA LEU A 43 -10.42 -8.54 39.59
C LEU A 43 -9.13 -7.71 39.72
N LYS A 44 -9.10 -6.76 40.66
CA LYS A 44 -7.91 -5.94 40.95
C LYS A 44 -6.76 -6.78 41.49
N GLU A 45 -7.05 -7.70 42.40
CA GLU A 45 -6.04 -8.57 43.01
C GLU A 45 -5.57 -9.63 42.00
N LYS A 46 -6.46 -10.18 41.16
CA LYS A 46 -6.11 -11.06 40.02
C LYS A 46 -5.13 -10.37 39.05
N MET A 47 -5.44 -9.13 38.64
CA MET A 47 -4.57 -8.32 37.78
C MET A 47 -3.20 -8.05 38.42
N LYS A 48 -3.19 -7.77 39.73
CA LYS A 48 -1.96 -7.53 40.49
C LYS A 48 -1.08 -8.78 40.56
N ARG A 49 -1.65 -9.96 40.75
CA ARG A 49 -0.92 -11.24 40.74
C ARG A 49 -0.28 -11.52 39.39
N ILE A 50 -1.03 -11.33 38.30
CA ILE A 50 -0.52 -11.51 36.93
C ILE A 50 0.70 -10.62 36.67
N ARG A 51 0.60 -9.31 36.97
CA ARG A 51 1.71 -8.36 36.83
C ARG A 51 2.86 -8.62 37.79
N GLY A 52 2.56 -9.12 38.98
CA GLY A 52 3.58 -9.50 39.97
C GLY A 52 4.40 -10.68 39.48
N PHE A 53 3.74 -11.69 38.92
CA PHE A 53 4.40 -12.86 38.35
C PHE A 53 5.21 -12.51 37.10
N GLU A 54 4.69 -11.63 36.23
CA GLU A 54 5.45 -11.08 35.10
C GLU A 54 6.78 -10.46 35.54
N LYS A 55 6.73 -9.53 36.50
CA LYS A 55 7.92 -8.89 37.05
C LYS A 55 8.88 -9.88 37.71
N PHE A 56 8.36 -10.94 38.32
CA PHE A 56 9.17 -11.99 38.90
C PHE A 56 9.92 -12.77 37.82
N VAL A 57 9.24 -13.13 36.73
CA VAL A 57 9.85 -13.83 35.59
C VAL A 57 10.87 -12.93 34.87
N GLU A 58 10.58 -11.65 34.66
CA GLU A 58 11.53 -10.68 34.09
C GLU A 58 12.83 -10.60 34.92
N LYS A 59 12.71 -10.57 36.25
CA LYS A 59 13.86 -10.48 37.17
C LYS A 59 14.56 -11.81 37.43
N SER A 60 14.08 -12.91 36.88
CA SER A 60 14.70 -14.24 37.08
C SER A 60 16.16 -14.28 36.62
N GLU A 61 16.54 -13.49 35.61
CA GLU A 61 17.94 -13.39 35.17
C GLU A 61 18.83 -12.65 36.17
N GLU A 62 18.29 -11.61 36.80
CA GLU A 62 19.01 -10.90 37.87
C GLU A 62 19.29 -11.84 39.05
N VAL A 63 18.39 -12.78 39.35
CA VAL A 63 18.61 -13.81 40.39
C VAL A 63 19.82 -14.68 40.05
N VAL A 64 19.93 -15.14 38.80
CA VAL A 64 21.09 -15.90 38.31
C VAL A 64 22.37 -15.08 38.43
N GLN A 65 22.36 -13.83 37.97
CA GLN A 65 23.53 -12.95 38.02
C GLN A 65 23.96 -12.62 39.46
N ASN A 66 23.01 -12.41 40.37
CA ASN A 66 23.29 -12.16 41.78
C ASN A 66 23.89 -13.39 42.46
N LEU A 67 23.38 -14.58 42.15
CA LEU A 67 23.95 -15.82 42.64
C LEU A 67 25.37 -16.04 42.09
N GLN A 68 25.59 -15.78 40.81
CA GLN A 68 26.91 -15.88 40.20
C GLN A 68 27.92 -14.94 40.86
N LYS A 69 27.55 -13.68 41.12
CA LYS A 69 28.40 -12.71 41.86
C LYS A 69 28.69 -13.20 43.28
N ALA A 70 27.65 -13.59 44.01
CA ALA A 70 27.79 -14.07 45.39
C ALA A 70 28.70 -15.30 45.48
N LEU A 71 28.63 -16.21 44.50
CA LEU A 71 29.54 -17.36 44.41
C LEU A 71 30.96 -16.93 44.05
N GLY A 72 31.14 -15.96 43.15
CA GLY A 72 32.45 -15.42 42.77
C GLY A 72 33.24 -14.78 43.93
N ASP A 73 32.53 -14.24 44.93
CA ASP A 73 33.14 -13.67 46.14
C ASP A 73 33.57 -14.75 47.18
N THR A 74 33.27 -16.03 46.92
CA THR A 74 33.65 -17.15 47.81
C THR A 74 35.00 -17.75 47.47
N THR A 75 35.61 -18.45 48.44
CA THR A 75 36.83 -19.26 48.24
C THR A 75 36.53 -20.65 47.66
N LEU A 76 35.31 -20.91 47.20
CA LEU A 76 34.93 -22.20 46.64
C LEU A 76 35.64 -22.46 45.30
N ALA A 77 35.99 -23.71 45.05
CA ALA A 77 36.50 -24.12 43.74
C ALA A 77 35.41 -23.92 42.67
N ALA A 78 35.80 -23.47 41.47
CA ALA A 78 34.90 -23.19 40.35
C ALA A 78 33.88 -24.33 40.11
N ARG A 79 34.34 -25.59 40.12
CA ARG A 79 33.46 -26.76 39.96
C ARG A 79 32.31 -26.83 40.98
N LYS A 80 32.53 -26.38 42.22
CA LYS A 80 31.48 -26.35 43.26
C LYS A 80 30.53 -25.17 43.06
N GLN A 81 31.04 -24.04 42.57
CA GLN A 81 30.21 -22.89 42.20
C GLN A 81 29.27 -23.29 41.03
N ASP A 82 29.81 -23.96 40.01
CA ASP A 82 29.02 -24.45 38.86
C ASP A 82 27.92 -25.42 39.28
N LEU A 83 28.23 -26.35 40.20
CA LEU A 83 27.26 -27.30 40.75
C LEU A 83 26.07 -26.61 41.45
N MET A 84 26.28 -25.41 41.99
CA MET A 84 25.23 -24.61 42.64
C MET A 84 24.49 -23.69 41.65
N LEU A 85 25.21 -23.15 40.66
CA LEU A 85 24.66 -22.19 39.69
C LEU A 85 23.83 -22.87 38.61
N ALA A 86 24.29 -24.00 38.07
CA ALA A 86 23.68 -24.67 36.92
C ALA A 86 22.19 -25.06 37.13
N PRO A 87 21.75 -25.56 38.30
CA PRO A 87 20.32 -25.83 38.53
C PRO A 87 19.45 -24.56 38.49
N VAL A 88 19.97 -23.44 38.99
CA VAL A 88 19.26 -22.16 39.04
C VAL A 88 19.17 -21.54 37.65
N GLU A 89 20.27 -21.57 36.89
CA GLU A 89 20.29 -21.16 35.49
C GLU A 89 19.25 -21.92 34.67
N LYS A 90 19.23 -23.26 34.82
CA LYS A 90 18.27 -24.12 34.13
C LYS A 90 16.84 -23.78 34.52
N TYR A 91 16.55 -23.65 35.82
CA TYR A 91 15.20 -23.32 36.30
C TYR A 91 14.74 -21.95 35.78
N CYS A 92 15.58 -20.92 35.84
CA CYS A 92 15.21 -19.59 35.36
C CYS A 92 15.02 -19.55 33.83
N ALA A 93 15.81 -20.33 33.08
CA ALA A 93 15.62 -20.47 31.64
C ALA A 93 14.28 -21.16 31.31
N GLU A 94 14.00 -22.31 31.92
CA GLU A 94 12.74 -23.04 31.74
C GLU A 94 11.53 -22.20 32.18
N LEU A 95 11.65 -21.45 33.28
CA LEU A 95 10.60 -20.55 33.76
C LEU A 95 10.26 -19.48 32.72
N ARG A 96 11.27 -18.86 32.11
CA ARG A 96 11.06 -17.84 31.05
C ARG A 96 10.47 -18.44 29.79
N GLU A 97 10.93 -19.61 29.39
CA GLU A 97 10.40 -20.34 28.22
C GLU A 97 8.92 -20.70 28.43
N ARG A 98 8.59 -21.37 29.54
CA ARG A 98 7.21 -21.73 29.91
C ARG A 98 6.31 -20.51 30.04
N TYR A 99 6.84 -19.43 30.61
CA TYR A 99 6.10 -18.18 30.68
C TYR A 99 5.80 -17.65 29.28
N GLY A 100 6.78 -17.63 28.37
CA GLY A 100 6.60 -17.25 26.96
C GLY A 100 5.51 -18.06 26.25
N GLU A 101 5.45 -19.38 26.48
CA GLU A 101 4.41 -20.28 25.94
C GLU A 101 2.99 -19.92 26.42
N VAL A 102 2.84 -19.62 27.71
CA VAL A 102 1.53 -19.35 28.35
C VAL A 102 1.03 -17.92 28.08
N ARG A 103 1.94 -16.98 27.83
CA ARG A 103 1.66 -15.54 27.77
C ARG A 103 1.66 -14.93 26.38
N CYS A 104 1.63 -15.74 25.31
CA CYS A 104 1.85 -15.34 23.91
C CYS A 104 1.19 -14.02 23.44
N ASP A 105 0.11 -13.53 24.04
CA ASP A 105 -0.56 -12.29 23.64
C ASP A 105 -1.12 -11.44 24.81
N GLY A 106 -0.80 -11.79 26.05
CA GLY A 106 -1.32 -11.11 27.25
C GLY A 106 -2.86 -11.15 27.39
N TRP A 107 -3.53 -12.14 26.79
CA TRP A 107 -4.99 -12.24 26.78
C TRP A 107 -5.62 -12.18 28.17
N GLN A 108 -4.93 -12.69 29.19
CA GLN A 108 -5.44 -12.70 30.57
C GLN A 108 -5.74 -11.27 31.08
N GLU A 109 -4.86 -10.30 30.77
CA GLU A 109 -5.09 -8.90 31.17
C GLU A 109 -6.21 -8.26 30.35
N LYS A 110 -6.28 -8.57 29.05
CA LYS A 110 -7.33 -8.06 28.15
C LYS A 110 -8.71 -8.54 28.62
N VAL A 111 -8.84 -9.83 28.95
CA VAL A 111 -10.07 -10.40 29.50
C VAL A 111 -10.45 -9.75 30.83
N LEU A 112 -9.51 -9.64 31.79
CA LEU A 112 -9.82 -8.99 33.07
C LEU A 112 -10.17 -7.49 32.93
N LYS A 113 -9.62 -6.82 31.92
CA LYS A 113 -9.98 -5.44 31.59
C LYS A 113 -11.41 -5.38 31.03
N LEU A 114 -11.74 -6.26 30.08
CA LEU A 114 -13.09 -6.37 29.53
C LEU A 114 -14.12 -6.71 30.61
N MET A 115 -13.80 -7.63 31.52
CA MET A 115 -14.66 -7.95 32.68
C MET A 115 -14.93 -6.73 33.55
N ARG A 116 -13.90 -5.91 33.81
CA ARG A 116 -14.05 -4.66 34.55
C ARG A 116 -14.93 -3.65 33.79
N GLU A 117 -14.73 -3.50 32.48
CA GLU A 117 -15.50 -2.58 31.64
C GLU A 117 -16.98 -2.96 31.57
N LYS A 118 -17.26 -4.26 31.50
CA LYS A 118 -18.62 -4.84 31.50
C LYS A 118 -19.19 -5.01 32.91
N ALA A 119 -18.46 -4.62 33.96
CA ALA A 119 -18.86 -4.76 35.37
C ALA A 119 -19.26 -6.21 35.77
N VAL A 120 -18.58 -7.20 35.22
CA VAL A 120 -18.78 -8.63 35.51
C VAL A 120 -17.61 -9.21 36.30
N GLU A 121 -17.87 -10.16 37.19
CA GLU A 121 -16.84 -10.76 38.07
C GLU A 121 -16.45 -12.18 37.68
N THR A 122 -17.26 -12.84 36.85
CA THR A 122 -17.02 -14.22 36.37
C THR A 122 -16.96 -14.29 34.85
N VAL A 123 -16.28 -15.33 34.33
CA VAL A 123 -16.14 -15.53 32.89
C VAL A 123 -17.47 -15.94 32.25
N GLU A 124 -18.35 -16.59 33.02
CA GLU A 124 -19.71 -16.95 32.64
C GLU A 124 -20.53 -15.68 32.38
N GLN A 125 -20.51 -14.71 33.32
CA GLN A 125 -21.18 -13.43 33.12
C GLN A 125 -20.62 -12.66 31.90
N LEU A 126 -19.30 -12.73 31.68
CA LEU A 126 -18.70 -12.13 30.50
C LEU A 126 -19.20 -12.78 29.20
N ARG A 127 -19.36 -14.11 29.18
CA ARG A 127 -19.92 -14.82 28.04
C ARG A 127 -21.35 -14.39 27.76
N ASP A 128 -22.20 -14.32 28.79
CA ASP A 128 -23.60 -13.91 28.64
C ASP A 128 -23.72 -12.48 28.05
N GLU A 129 -22.86 -11.56 28.50
CA GLU A 129 -22.80 -10.20 27.96
C GLU A 129 -22.29 -10.13 26.51
N CYS A 130 -21.37 -11.01 26.13
CA CYS A 130 -20.92 -11.14 24.76
C CYS A 130 -22.02 -11.70 23.84
N GLU A 131 -22.81 -12.66 24.33
CA GLU A 131 -23.93 -13.25 23.58
C GLU A 131 -25.03 -12.22 23.34
N LYS A 132 -25.45 -11.48 24.38
CA LYS A 132 -26.42 -10.38 24.24
C LYS A 132 -25.95 -9.28 23.28
N ALA A 133 -24.67 -8.92 23.34
CA ALA A 133 -24.11 -7.92 22.41
C ALA A 133 -24.04 -8.44 20.97
N GLY A 134 -24.01 -9.76 20.76
CA GLY A 134 -24.15 -10.36 19.44
C GLY A 134 -25.57 -10.21 18.88
N ASP A 135 -26.57 -10.42 19.74
CA ASP A 135 -27.99 -10.32 19.39
C ASP A 135 -28.43 -8.86 19.15
N GLU A 136 -27.96 -7.91 19.97
CA GLU A 136 -28.26 -6.47 19.79
C GLU A 136 -27.68 -5.89 18.48
N ASN A 137 -26.65 -6.51 17.91
CA ASN A 137 -26.04 -6.10 16.64
C ASN A 137 -26.72 -6.73 15.41
N GLU A 138 -27.77 -7.54 15.58
CA GLU A 138 -28.47 -8.17 14.46
C GLU A 138 -29.25 -7.13 13.63
N GLU A 139 -29.86 -6.13 14.27
CA GLU A 139 -30.53 -5.02 13.58
C GLU A 139 -29.54 -4.15 12.79
N GLU A 140 -28.38 -3.81 13.38
CA GLU A 140 -27.33 -3.05 12.70
C GLU A 140 -26.75 -3.85 11.51
N LYS A 141 -26.60 -5.16 11.67
CA LYS A 141 -26.17 -6.06 10.59
C LYS A 141 -27.19 -6.10 9.44
N GLU A 142 -28.48 -6.19 9.74
CA GLU A 142 -29.53 -6.14 8.71
C GLU A 142 -29.55 -4.80 7.96
N GLU A 143 -29.37 -3.68 8.66
CA GLU A 143 -29.30 -2.36 8.03
C GLU A 143 -28.10 -2.25 7.08
N LEU A 144 -26.93 -2.73 7.52
CA LEU A 144 -25.72 -2.78 6.71
C LEU A 144 -25.89 -3.71 5.49
N GLU A 145 -26.58 -4.84 5.63
CA GLU A 145 -26.89 -5.71 4.50
C GLU A 145 -27.80 -5.03 3.48
N LYS A 146 -28.86 -4.34 3.92
CA LYS A 146 -29.77 -3.56 3.05
C LYS A 146 -29.03 -2.43 2.34
N GLU A 147 -28.13 -1.73 3.02
CA GLU A 147 -27.30 -0.69 2.42
C GLU A 147 -26.33 -1.28 1.37
N ASN A 148 -25.71 -2.42 1.67
CA ASN A 148 -24.80 -3.11 0.76
C ASN A 148 -25.52 -3.59 -0.51
N GLU A 149 -26.77 -4.07 -0.40
CA GLU A 149 -27.60 -4.40 -1.56
C GLU A 149 -27.89 -3.17 -2.44
N LYS A 150 -28.29 -2.05 -1.84
CA LYS A 150 -28.49 -0.78 -2.58
C LYS A 150 -27.21 -0.32 -3.28
N LEU A 151 -26.06 -0.44 -2.61
CA LEU A 151 -24.77 -0.09 -3.20
C LEU A 151 -24.41 -1.00 -4.38
N LYS A 152 -24.69 -2.31 -4.29
CA LYS A 152 -24.49 -3.25 -5.40
C LYS A 152 -25.38 -2.90 -6.60
N GLU A 153 -26.64 -2.55 -6.37
CA GLU A 153 -27.55 -2.13 -7.45
C GLU A 153 -27.08 -0.84 -8.12
N ASN A 154 -26.70 0.16 -7.32
CA ASN A 154 -26.14 1.41 -7.84
C ASN A 154 -24.86 1.17 -8.65
N ASN A 155 -23.96 0.30 -8.17
CA ASN A 155 -22.73 -0.04 -8.87
C ASN A 155 -23.03 -0.68 -10.23
N LYS A 156 -23.96 -1.64 -10.30
CA LYS A 156 -24.43 -2.24 -11.56
C LYS A 156 -25.08 -1.21 -12.49
N TYR A 157 -25.78 -0.22 -11.95
CA TYR A 157 -26.37 0.86 -12.74
C TYR A 157 -25.28 1.76 -13.35
N PHE A 158 -24.33 2.22 -12.54
CA PHE A 158 -23.23 3.06 -13.03
C PHE A 158 -22.33 2.33 -14.03
N GLN A 159 -22.09 1.03 -13.83
CA GLN A 159 -21.31 0.24 -14.77
C GLN A 159 -21.96 0.16 -16.15
N ARG A 160 -23.28 -0.07 -16.21
CA ARG A 160 -24.03 -0.03 -17.47
C ARG A 160 -24.01 1.35 -18.13
N LEU A 161 -24.17 2.42 -17.34
CA LEU A 161 -24.14 3.78 -17.85
C LEU A 161 -22.76 4.16 -18.42
N LEU A 162 -21.68 3.70 -17.77
CA LEU A 162 -20.31 3.88 -18.26
C LEU A 162 -20.09 3.13 -19.57
N GLU A 163 -20.55 1.87 -19.67
CA GLU A 163 -20.47 1.08 -20.90
C GLU A 163 -21.22 1.77 -22.05
N GLU A 164 -22.44 2.25 -21.81
CA GLU A 164 -23.24 2.99 -22.79
C GLU A 164 -22.51 4.26 -23.27
N LYS A 165 -21.98 5.06 -22.35
CA LYS A 165 -21.24 6.28 -22.69
C LYS A 165 -19.94 6.00 -23.44
N ASN A 166 -19.25 4.91 -23.14
CA ASN A 166 -18.06 4.49 -23.87
C ASN A 166 -18.40 4.10 -25.31
N VAL A 167 -19.51 3.39 -25.54
CA VAL A 167 -19.98 3.05 -26.89
C VAL A 167 -20.34 4.31 -27.67
N GLU A 168 -21.11 5.22 -27.06
CA GLU A 168 -21.50 6.50 -27.69
C GLU A 168 -20.28 7.33 -28.09
N MET A 169 -19.28 7.41 -27.21
CA MET A 169 -18.02 8.11 -27.48
C MET A 169 -17.21 7.44 -28.59
N ALA A 170 -17.14 6.11 -28.63
CA ALA A 170 -16.46 5.38 -29.70
C ALA A 170 -17.11 5.64 -31.06
N ASP A 171 -18.44 5.65 -31.13
CA ASP A 171 -19.18 5.95 -32.36
C ASP A 171 -18.97 7.41 -32.83
N GLU A 172 -18.87 8.36 -31.90
CA GLU A 172 -18.58 9.75 -32.22
C GLU A 172 -17.13 9.94 -32.71
N MET A 173 -16.17 9.27 -32.07
CA MET A 173 -14.78 9.24 -32.52
C MET A 173 -14.67 8.69 -33.94
N ALA A 174 -15.32 7.57 -34.25
CA ALA A 174 -15.31 6.97 -35.58
C ALA A 174 -15.90 7.91 -36.64
N ARG A 175 -17.00 8.62 -36.32
CA ARG A 175 -17.58 9.64 -37.21
C ARG A 175 -16.63 10.80 -37.46
N SER A 176 -16.01 11.32 -36.40
CA SER A 176 -15.05 12.43 -36.50
C SER A 176 -13.80 12.05 -37.30
N GLU A 177 -13.29 10.82 -37.12
CA GLU A 177 -12.16 10.31 -37.89
C GLU A 177 -12.48 10.18 -39.38
N ALA A 178 -13.68 9.68 -39.73
CA ALA A 178 -14.14 9.59 -41.10
C ALA A 178 -14.27 10.98 -41.76
N GLU A 179 -14.81 11.97 -41.04
CA GLU A 179 -14.87 13.35 -41.52
C GLU A 179 -13.48 13.95 -41.72
N ARG A 180 -12.56 13.72 -40.79
CA ARG A 180 -11.16 14.16 -40.89
C ARG A 180 -10.48 13.56 -42.11
N GLU A 181 -10.69 12.27 -42.39
CA GLU A 181 -10.12 11.60 -43.57
C GLU A 181 -10.68 12.20 -44.87
N GLN A 182 -11.99 12.49 -44.93
CA GLN A 182 -12.59 13.14 -46.10
C GLN A 182 -12.03 14.55 -46.32
N LEU A 183 -11.88 15.34 -45.26
CA LEU A 183 -11.28 16.68 -45.35
C LEU A 183 -9.82 16.61 -45.77
N GLN A 184 -9.06 15.63 -45.29
CA GLN A 184 -7.68 15.41 -45.68
C GLN A 184 -7.56 15.09 -47.18
N LYS A 185 -8.41 14.22 -47.73
CA LYS A 185 -8.45 13.94 -49.18
C LYS A 185 -8.74 15.20 -50.01
N LYS A 186 -9.72 16.01 -49.57
CA LYS A 186 -10.04 17.28 -50.24
C LYS A 186 -8.88 18.27 -50.18
N LEU A 187 -8.16 18.33 -49.06
CA LEU A 187 -6.98 19.18 -48.89
C LEU A 187 -5.88 18.77 -49.88
N GLU A 188 -5.54 17.47 -49.96
CA GLU A 188 -4.54 16.96 -50.90
C GLU A 188 -4.90 17.23 -52.36
N GLU A 189 -6.17 17.11 -52.73
CA GLU A 189 -6.64 17.46 -54.07
C GLU A 189 -6.52 18.95 -54.37
N ALA A 190 -6.85 19.81 -53.40
CA ALA A 190 -6.71 21.26 -53.52
C ALA A 190 -5.24 21.66 -53.65
N GLU A 191 -4.34 21.08 -52.85
CA GLU A 191 -2.89 21.30 -52.93
C GLU A 191 -2.33 20.92 -54.31
N LYS A 192 -2.73 19.76 -54.85
CA LYS A 192 -2.35 19.35 -56.22
C LYS A 192 -2.84 20.34 -57.28
N LYS A 193 -4.04 20.90 -57.12
CA LYS A 193 -4.57 21.93 -58.04
C LYS A 193 -3.79 23.25 -57.91
N ILE A 194 -3.48 23.68 -56.70
CA ILE A 194 -2.68 24.88 -56.44
C ILE A 194 -1.30 24.73 -57.07
N GLU A 195 -0.63 23.58 -56.90
CA GLU A 195 0.69 23.35 -57.47
C GLU A 195 0.67 23.38 -59.01
N LYS A 196 -0.36 22.80 -59.64
CA LYS A 196 -0.55 22.91 -61.10
C LYS A 196 -0.74 24.37 -61.54
N LEU A 197 -1.57 25.14 -60.85
CA LEU A 197 -1.80 26.55 -61.15
C LEU A 197 -0.54 27.39 -60.95
N LYS A 198 0.24 27.14 -59.90
CA LYS A 198 1.52 27.79 -59.65
C LYS A 198 2.53 27.53 -60.77
N ASN A 199 2.61 26.29 -61.25
CA ASN A 199 3.45 25.91 -62.38
C ASN A 199 2.98 26.54 -63.71
N ALA A 200 1.67 26.66 -63.93
CA ALA A 200 1.14 27.37 -65.10
C ALA A 200 1.47 28.87 -65.03
N MET A 201 1.22 29.49 -63.89
CA MET A 201 1.48 30.91 -63.66
C MET A 201 2.96 31.28 -63.81
N THR A 202 3.89 30.43 -63.36
CA THR A 202 5.33 30.66 -63.57
C THR A 202 5.73 30.55 -65.04
N LYS A 203 5.15 29.60 -65.80
CA LYS A 203 5.37 29.51 -67.26
C LYS A 203 4.81 30.73 -67.99
N GLU A 204 3.60 31.15 -67.66
CA GLU A 204 2.97 32.32 -68.25
C GLU A 204 3.75 33.60 -67.96
N LYS A 205 4.25 33.77 -66.73
CA LYS A 205 5.15 34.88 -66.38
C LYS A 205 6.41 34.91 -67.26
N ARG A 206 7.08 33.77 -67.46
CA ARG A 206 8.26 33.68 -68.34
C ARG A 206 7.94 34.07 -69.79
N VAL A 207 6.80 33.61 -70.32
CA VAL A 207 6.35 33.96 -71.67
C VAL A 207 6.05 35.46 -71.76
N SER A 208 5.32 36.01 -70.78
CA SER A 208 5.01 37.44 -70.72
C SER A 208 6.26 38.31 -70.64
N GLU A 209 7.25 37.94 -69.82
CA GLU A 209 8.55 38.61 -69.73
C GLU A 209 9.32 38.54 -71.06
N GLY A 210 9.32 37.38 -71.74
CA GLY A 210 9.92 37.22 -73.06
C GLY A 210 9.26 38.08 -74.14
N LEU A 211 7.93 38.16 -74.13
CA LEU A 211 7.17 39.03 -75.03
C LEU A 211 7.44 40.52 -74.75
N LYS A 212 7.48 40.93 -73.47
CA LYS A 212 7.84 42.30 -73.09
C LYS A 212 9.23 42.67 -73.62
N SER A 213 10.22 41.80 -73.41
CA SER A 213 11.57 42.02 -73.95
C SER A 213 11.56 42.14 -75.48
N SER A 214 10.80 41.29 -76.17
CA SER A 214 10.67 41.33 -77.63
C SER A 214 10.00 42.63 -78.12
N ILE A 215 8.96 43.10 -77.44
CA ILE A 215 8.28 44.37 -77.76
C ILE A 215 9.26 45.54 -77.57
N THR A 216 9.97 45.61 -76.44
CA THR A 216 10.95 46.68 -76.20
C THR A 216 12.06 46.73 -77.26
N HIS A 217 12.49 45.56 -77.76
CA HIS A 217 13.47 45.48 -78.84
C HIS A 217 12.91 45.99 -80.18
N LEU A 218 11.67 45.64 -80.51
CA LEU A 218 11.00 46.13 -81.71
C LEU A 218 10.72 47.63 -81.64
N GLU A 219 10.31 48.15 -80.48
CA GLU A 219 10.13 49.59 -80.25
C GLU A 219 11.44 50.35 -80.48
N GLY A 220 12.57 49.83 -80.00
CA GLY A 220 13.90 50.40 -80.28
C GLY A 220 14.27 50.38 -81.77
N LYS A 221 13.97 49.29 -82.48
CA LYS A 221 14.16 49.20 -83.94
C LYS A 221 13.27 50.18 -84.72
N VAL A 222 12.04 50.37 -84.28
CA VAL A 222 11.12 51.33 -84.92
C VAL A 222 11.59 52.76 -84.65
N ALA A 223 12.07 53.07 -83.44
CA ALA A 223 12.62 54.38 -83.12
C ALA A 223 13.83 54.72 -84.00
N THR A 224 14.80 53.80 -84.10
CA THR A 224 15.96 53.97 -85.00
C THR A 224 15.56 54.11 -86.47
N ALA A 225 14.61 53.31 -86.96
CA ALA A 225 14.11 53.44 -88.33
C ALA A 225 13.38 54.77 -88.58
N ARG A 226 12.73 55.35 -87.56
CA ARG A 226 12.13 56.69 -87.64
C ARG A 226 13.19 57.77 -87.71
N GLU A 227 14.21 57.70 -86.86
CA GLU A 227 15.36 58.63 -86.89
C GLU A 227 16.09 58.57 -88.25
N ASP A 228 16.35 57.37 -88.77
CA ASP A 228 16.96 57.18 -90.09
C ASP A 228 16.10 57.79 -91.21
N LYS A 229 14.78 57.65 -91.13
CA LYS A 229 13.84 58.23 -92.08
C LYS A 229 13.85 59.76 -92.01
N GLU A 230 13.72 60.34 -90.82
CA GLU A 230 13.77 61.80 -90.61
C GLU A 230 15.11 62.38 -91.10
N PHE A 231 16.21 61.68 -90.84
CA PHE A 231 17.53 62.05 -91.34
C PHE A 231 17.63 61.97 -92.88
N ALA A 232 17.02 60.95 -93.50
CA ALA A 232 16.97 60.82 -94.96
C ALA A 232 16.08 61.90 -95.60
N GLU A 233 14.91 62.19 -95.01
CA GLU A 233 14.00 63.26 -95.45
C GLU A 233 14.67 64.63 -95.33
N GLY A 234 15.34 64.93 -94.20
CA GLY A 234 16.11 66.17 -94.05
C GLY A 234 17.22 66.32 -95.09
N ARG A 235 17.97 65.26 -95.39
CA ARG A 235 18.97 65.27 -96.48
C ARG A 235 18.34 65.49 -97.85
N TRP A 236 17.14 64.96 -98.08
CA TRP A 236 16.41 65.15 -99.33
C TRP A 236 15.93 66.59 -99.49
N ASP A 237 15.38 67.19 -98.43
CA ASP A 237 14.95 68.59 -98.40
C ASP A 237 16.14 69.55 -98.62
N ASP A 238 17.29 69.27 -97.98
CA ASP A 238 18.53 70.03 -98.20
C ASP A 238 19.03 69.91 -99.64
N PHE A 239 18.95 68.72 -100.24
CA PHE A 239 19.29 68.50 -101.64
C PHE A 239 18.34 69.27 -102.58
N GLN A 240 17.03 69.30 -102.29
CA GLN A 240 16.07 70.09 -103.06
C GLN A 240 16.35 71.59 -102.95
N ARG A 241 16.66 72.12 -101.76
CA ARG A 241 17.06 73.52 -101.57
C ARG A 241 18.34 73.88 -102.32
N TRP A 242 19.34 72.98 -102.32
CA TRP A 242 20.57 73.18 -103.07
C TRP A 242 20.29 73.26 -104.59
N MET A 243 19.44 72.36 -105.11
CA MET A 243 19.01 72.37 -106.50
C MET A 243 18.28 73.67 -106.90
N GLU A 244 17.50 74.26 -105.99
CA GLU A 244 16.82 75.55 -106.22
C GLU A 244 17.77 76.75 -106.20
N GLN A 245 18.84 76.74 -105.40
CA GLN A 245 19.85 77.81 -105.34
C GLN A 245 20.88 77.76 -106.48
N ALA A 246 21.06 76.61 -107.14
CA ALA A 246 21.97 76.44 -108.26
C ALA A 246 21.40 76.93 -109.61
N ARG A 247 20.23 77.58 -109.59
CA ARG A 247 19.47 78.06 -110.75
C ARG A 247 19.45 79.59 -110.82
#